data_AF-A0A6L3XMJ9-F1
#
_entry.id   AF-A0A6L3XMJ9-F1
#
_cell.length_a   1.000
_cell.length_b   1.000
_cell.length_c   1.000
_cell.angle_alpha   90.00
_cell.angle_beta   90.00
_cell.angle_gamma   90.00
#
_symmetry.space_group_name_H-M   'P 1'
#
loop_
_entity.id
_entity.type
_entity.pdbx_description
1 polymer ?
#
loop_
_entity_poly.entity_id
_entity_poly.type
_entity_poly.pdbx_seq_one_letter_code
_entity_poly.pdbx_strand_id
1 'polypeptide(L)'
;MKYLVSFRTTLKVSRYLFRALALLLWLLVALLSVFYIVNALHQKEAEIRQEFNLSSDQAQRYIQRTSDVMKELKYIAENRLTAENGILAIRGRDEKTEVPDFEPLFPDSDCSAMSKAWRGSLESLSWFMRYWRDNFSAAYDLNRVYLIGNENLCMADFGLRDMPVEREDALKSLHERIVKYRNAPQEERGNNIFWISQGPRMGVGYFYALTPVYL
;
A
#
# COMPACT_ATOMS: atom_id res chain seq x y z
N MET A 1 -95.46 15.72 -1.59
CA MET A 1 -94.38 14.74 -1.35
C MET A 1 -93.04 15.44 -1.51
N LYS A 2 -92.18 15.42 -0.48
CA LYS A 2 -90.91 16.16 -0.41
C LYS A 2 -89.77 15.25 -0.90
N TYR A 3 -89.15 15.54 -2.04
CA TYR A 3 -87.98 14.83 -2.58
C TYR A 3 -86.76 15.76 -2.78
N LEU A 4 -86.53 16.75 -1.91
CA LEU A 4 -85.43 17.72 -2.05
C LEU A 4 -84.38 17.66 -0.92
N VAL A 5 -84.20 16.51 -0.28
CA VAL A 5 -83.19 16.35 0.81
C VAL A 5 -81.96 15.54 0.35
N SER A 6 -82.03 14.82 -0.77
CA SER A 6 -80.97 13.89 -1.18
C SER A 6 -79.79 14.52 -1.95
N PHE A 7 -79.97 15.69 -2.57
CA PHE A 7 -78.93 16.28 -3.43
C PHE A 7 -77.82 17.01 -2.66
N ARG A 8 -78.12 17.59 -1.49
CA ARG A 8 -77.14 18.40 -0.73
C ARG A 8 -76.17 17.54 0.07
N THR A 9 -76.61 16.36 0.50
CA THR A 9 -75.80 15.37 1.23
C THR A 9 -74.87 14.62 0.28
N THR A 10 -75.35 14.19 -0.88
CA THR A 10 -74.53 13.53 -1.93
C THR A 10 -73.40 14.41 -2.46
N LEU A 11 -73.64 15.71 -2.66
CA LEU A 11 -72.62 16.67 -3.11
C LEU A 11 -71.54 16.97 -2.06
N LYS A 12 -71.87 16.92 -0.76
CA LYS A 12 -70.88 17.02 0.33
C LYS A 12 -70.07 15.73 0.44
N VAL A 13 -70.72 14.58 0.38
CA VAL A 13 -70.07 13.26 0.47
C VAL A 13 -69.09 13.05 -0.69
N SER A 14 -69.45 13.44 -1.93
CA SER A 14 -68.54 13.34 -3.07
C SER A 14 -67.29 14.24 -2.91
N ARG A 15 -67.43 15.43 -2.32
CA ARG A 15 -66.32 16.35 -2.06
C ARG A 15 -65.34 15.82 -1.01
N TYR A 16 -65.84 15.15 0.04
CA TYR A 16 -64.98 14.49 1.03
C TYR A 16 -64.30 13.23 0.46
N LEU A 17 -65.01 12.46 -0.36
CA LEU A 17 -64.43 11.32 -1.10
C LEU A 17 -63.29 11.74 -2.01
N PHE A 18 -63.47 12.82 -2.79
CA PHE A 18 -62.43 13.33 -3.68
C PHE A 18 -61.19 13.82 -2.92
N ARG A 19 -61.39 14.47 -1.76
CA ARG A 19 -60.30 14.90 -0.88
C ARG A 19 -59.57 13.72 -0.25
N ALA A 20 -60.30 12.72 0.22
CA ALA A 20 -59.72 11.50 0.78
C ALA A 20 -58.91 10.75 -0.29
N LEU A 21 -59.42 10.66 -1.51
CA LEU A 21 -58.74 10.02 -2.64
C LEU A 21 -57.49 10.80 -3.05
N ALA A 22 -57.55 12.13 -3.07
CA ALA A 22 -56.38 12.97 -3.34
C ALA A 22 -55.29 12.81 -2.27
N LEU A 23 -55.66 12.72 -0.99
CA LEU A 23 -54.70 12.46 0.09
C LEU A 23 -54.10 11.06 0.02
N LEU A 24 -54.89 10.06 -0.35
CA LEU A 24 -54.43 8.69 -0.55
C LEU A 24 -53.41 8.59 -1.69
N LEU A 25 -53.72 9.22 -2.84
CA LEU A 25 -52.80 9.30 -3.97
C LEU A 25 -51.52 10.06 -3.59
N TRP A 26 -51.64 11.16 -2.85
CA TRP A 26 -50.48 11.93 -2.41
C TRP A 26 -49.57 11.13 -1.49
N LEU A 27 -50.14 10.42 -0.50
CA LEU A 27 -49.38 9.50 0.36
C LEU A 27 -48.75 8.37 -0.43
N LEU A 28 -49.45 7.83 -1.42
CA LEU A 28 -48.94 6.75 -2.27
C LEU A 28 -47.74 7.22 -3.10
N VAL A 29 -47.79 8.41 -3.70
CA VAL A 29 -46.64 9.00 -4.41
C VAL A 29 -45.47 9.25 -3.44
N ALA A 30 -45.75 9.80 -2.26
CA ALA A 30 -44.73 10.02 -1.24
C ALA A 30 -44.04 8.71 -0.83
N LEU A 31 -44.80 7.65 -0.58
CA LEU A 31 -44.27 6.36 -0.17
C LEU A 31 -43.46 5.68 -1.29
N LEU A 32 -43.93 5.74 -2.53
CA LEU A 32 -43.18 5.26 -3.69
C LEU A 32 -41.87 6.02 -3.89
N SER A 33 -41.86 7.35 -3.68
CA SER A 33 -40.66 8.17 -3.82
C SER A 33 -39.60 7.82 -2.77
N VAL A 34 -40.01 7.62 -1.51
CA VAL A 34 -39.10 7.21 -0.43
C VAL A 34 -38.53 5.83 -0.73
N PHE A 35 -39.37 4.87 -1.12
CA PHE A 35 -38.92 3.52 -1.46
C PHE A 35 -37.92 3.52 -2.61
N TYR A 36 -38.18 4.33 -3.65
CA TYR A 36 -37.27 4.47 -4.79
C TYR A 36 -35.90 5.02 -4.36
N ILE A 37 -35.87 6.09 -3.54
CA ILE A 37 -34.63 6.69 -3.05
C ILE A 37 -33.86 5.71 -2.15
N VAL A 38 -34.54 5.02 -1.23
CA VAL A 38 -33.91 4.05 -0.33
C VAL A 38 -33.31 2.89 -1.13
N ASN A 39 -34.03 2.38 -2.13
CA ASN A 39 -33.51 1.31 -2.99
C ASN A 39 -32.29 1.76 -3.81
N ALA A 40 -32.34 2.97 -4.38
CA ALA A 40 -31.21 3.54 -5.10
C ALA A 40 -29.99 3.74 -4.17
N LEU A 41 -30.22 4.16 -2.92
CA LEU A 41 -29.17 4.35 -1.93
C LEU A 41 -28.55 3.01 -1.49
N HIS A 42 -29.35 1.98 -1.24
CA HIS A 42 -28.85 0.65 -0.92
C HIS A 42 -28.03 0.04 -2.06
N GLN A 43 -28.44 0.26 -3.31
CA GLN A 43 -27.67 -0.22 -4.46
C GLN A 43 -26.30 0.47 -4.53
N LYS A 44 -26.25 1.78 -4.28
CA LYS A 44 -24.98 2.53 -4.23
C LYS A 44 -24.11 2.15 -3.03
N GLU A 45 -24.72 1.90 -1.88
CA GLU A 45 -24.00 1.43 -0.70
C GLU A 45 -23.38 0.05 -0.94
N ALA A 46 -24.13 -0.87 -1.56
CA ALA A 46 -23.64 -2.21 -1.88
C ALA A 46 -22.49 -2.17 -2.89
N GLU A 47 -22.59 -1.32 -3.92
CA GLU A 47 -21.52 -1.06 -4.90
C GLU A 47 -20.24 -0.57 -4.21
N ILE A 48 -20.34 0.44 -3.34
CA ILE A 48 -19.20 0.97 -2.59
C ILE A 48 -18.59 -0.08 -1.66
N ARG A 49 -19.42 -0.83 -0.92
CA ARG A 49 -18.94 -1.91 -0.04
C ARG A 49 -18.22 -3.01 -0.82
N GLN A 50 -18.71 -3.34 -2.00
CA GLN A 50 -18.08 -4.34 -2.87
C GLN A 50 -16.73 -3.85 -3.39
N GLU A 51 -16.64 -2.63 -3.92
CA GLU A 51 -15.37 -2.04 -4.36
C GLU A 51 -14.36 -1.93 -3.20
N PHE A 52 -14.83 -1.54 -2.02
CA PHE A 52 -13.99 -1.46 -0.82
C PHE A 52 -13.47 -2.85 -0.42
N ASN A 53 -14.31 -3.87 -0.41
CA ASN A 53 -13.88 -5.24 -0.10
C ASN A 53 -12.88 -5.79 -1.12
N LEU A 54 -13.12 -5.54 -2.41
CA LEU A 54 -12.21 -5.95 -3.49
C LEU A 54 -10.84 -5.27 -3.34
N SER A 55 -10.82 -3.96 -3.07
CA SER A 55 -9.58 -3.22 -2.87
C SER A 55 -8.84 -3.66 -1.60
N SER A 56 -9.56 -3.95 -0.50
CA SER A 56 -8.97 -4.46 0.74
C SER A 56 -8.34 -5.84 0.55
N ASP A 57 -9.02 -6.75 -0.13
CA ASP A 57 -8.49 -8.09 -0.41
C ASP A 57 -7.29 -8.03 -1.38
N GLN A 58 -7.34 -7.16 -2.39
CA GLN A 58 -6.20 -6.89 -3.26
C GLN A 58 -5.00 -6.36 -2.47
N ALA A 59 -5.21 -5.40 -1.57
CA ALA A 59 -4.16 -4.83 -0.72
C ALA A 59 -3.58 -5.88 0.24
N GLN A 60 -4.42 -6.70 0.88
CA GLN A 60 -3.97 -7.75 1.78
C GLN A 60 -3.11 -8.79 1.04
N ARG A 61 -3.55 -9.24 -0.15
CA ARG A 61 -2.78 -10.16 -0.98
C ARG A 61 -1.46 -9.56 -1.48
N TYR A 62 -1.42 -8.25 -1.69
CA TYR A 62 -0.19 -7.55 -2.03
C TYR A 62 0.78 -7.51 -0.83
N ILE A 63 0.30 -7.12 0.35
CA ILE A 63 1.09 -7.10 1.60
C ILE A 63 1.63 -8.49 1.95
N GLN A 64 0.79 -9.53 1.85
CA GLN A 64 1.21 -10.91 2.11
C GLN A 64 2.35 -11.32 1.18
N ARG A 65 2.20 -11.09 -0.14
CA ARG A 65 3.25 -11.37 -1.12
C ARG A 65 4.54 -10.61 -0.83
N THR A 66 4.46 -9.31 -0.53
CA THR A 66 5.65 -8.53 -0.18
C THR A 66 6.29 -9.02 1.11
N SER A 67 5.50 -9.43 2.11
CA SER A 67 6.04 -9.98 3.35
C SER A 67 6.80 -11.29 3.13
N ASP A 68 6.34 -12.15 2.23
CA ASP A 68 7.04 -13.42 1.96
C ASP A 68 8.36 -13.17 1.23
N VAL A 69 8.37 -12.28 0.23
CA VAL A 69 9.62 -11.84 -0.42
C VAL A 69 10.56 -11.19 0.59
N MET A 70 10.03 -10.36 1.50
CA MET A 70 10.85 -9.71 2.51
C MET A 70 11.49 -10.70 3.49
N LYS A 71 10.81 -11.80 3.85
CA LYS A 71 11.40 -12.87 4.67
C LYS A 71 12.55 -13.55 3.93
N GLU A 72 12.39 -13.83 2.64
CA GLU A 72 13.47 -14.40 1.83
C GLU A 72 14.67 -13.45 1.75
N LEU A 73 14.43 -12.18 1.40
CA LEU A 73 15.48 -11.16 1.33
C LEU A 73 16.18 -10.97 2.67
N LYS A 74 15.43 -10.97 3.78
CA LYS A 74 15.99 -10.93 5.13
C LYS A 74 16.90 -12.13 5.38
N TYR A 75 16.41 -13.36 5.15
CA TYR A 75 17.19 -14.57 5.37
C TYR A 75 18.49 -14.57 4.54
N ILE A 76 18.44 -14.06 3.32
CA ILE A 76 19.62 -13.94 2.47
C ILE A 76 20.57 -12.87 2.99
N ALA A 77 20.06 -11.69 3.36
CA ALA A 77 20.87 -10.63 3.93
C ALA A 77 21.60 -11.10 5.20
N GLU A 78 20.89 -11.72 6.15
CA GLU A 78 21.47 -12.23 7.40
C GLU A 78 22.57 -13.28 7.13
N ASN A 79 22.34 -14.22 6.20
CA ASN A 79 23.32 -15.27 5.90
C ASN A 79 24.51 -14.81 5.04
N ARG A 80 24.30 -13.84 4.14
CA ARG A 80 25.33 -13.41 3.18
C ARG A 80 26.15 -12.25 3.69
N LEU A 81 25.59 -11.39 4.55
CA LEU A 81 26.34 -10.31 5.16
C LEU A 81 27.29 -10.81 6.26
N THR A 82 26.95 -11.91 6.94
CA THR A 82 27.78 -12.58 7.96
C THR A 82 28.80 -13.58 7.40
N ALA A 83 28.68 -13.95 6.12
CA ALA A 83 29.61 -14.87 5.48
C ALA A 83 30.96 -14.18 5.24
N GLU A 84 31.90 -14.41 6.14
CA GLU A 84 33.25 -13.85 6.21
C GLU A 84 34.20 -14.40 5.11
N ASN A 85 33.78 -14.30 3.84
CA ASN A 85 34.28 -15.01 2.65
C ASN A 85 33.66 -16.41 2.50
N GLY A 86 32.91 -16.69 1.43
CA GLY A 86 32.54 -18.10 1.23
C GLY A 86 31.63 -18.55 0.10
N ILE A 87 31.07 -17.70 -0.77
CA ILE A 87 30.15 -18.21 -1.80
C ILE A 87 30.41 -17.67 -3.21
N LEU A 88 31.29 -16.68 -3.36
CA LEU A 88 31.77 -16.18 -4.65
C LEU A 88 32.89 -17.04 -5.27
N ALA A 89 33.33 -18.12 -4.62
CA ALA A 89 34.41 -18.96 -5.15
C ALA A 89 33.99 -19.91 -6.29
N ILE A 90 32.69 -20.08 -6.59
CA ILE A 90 32.26 -21.20 -7.45
C ILE A 90 31.88 -20.84 -8.89
N ARG A 91 31.54 -19.59 -9.25
CA ARG A 91 31.20 -19.29 -10.67
C ARG A 91 31.62 -17.90 -11.15
N GLY A 92 32.53 -17.90 -12.11
CA GLY A 92 32.63 -16.88 -13.16
C GLY A 92 32.98 -15.47 -12.69
N ARG A 93 34.25 -15.25 -12.38
CA ARG A 93 34.89 -13.95 -12.15
C ARG A 93 35.00 -13.12 -13.45
N ASP A 94 33.93 -12.99 -14.22
CA ASP A 94 33.99 -12.33 -15.55
C ASP A 94 32.88 -11.31 -15.84
N GLU A 95 31.88 -11.17 -14.96
CA GLU A 95 31.01 -9.98 -14.98
C GLU A 95 31.46 -8.99 -13.92
N LYS A 96 31.86 -7.80 -14.34
CA LYS A 96 32.07 -6.64 -13.46
C LYS A 96 30.75 -6.36 -12.74
N THR A 97 30.60 -6.92 -11.55
CA THR A 97 29.46 -6.62 -10.72
C THR A 97 29.65 -5.21 -10.18
N GLU A 98 28.81 -4.27 -10.63
CA GLU A 98 28.79 -2.92 -10.06
C GLU A 98 28.26 -3.06 -8.64
N VAL A 99 29.19 -2.99 -7.69
CA VAL A 99 28.89 -2.97 -6.26
C VAL A 99 28.43 -1.55 -5.94
N PRO A 100 27.21 -1.36 -5.38
CA PRO A 100 26.75 -0.04 -5.02
C PRO A 100 27.59 0.51 -3.87
N ASP A 101 27.94 1.79 -3.96
CA ASP A 101 28.56 2.51 -2.87
C ASP A 101 27.48 2.99 -1.89
N PHE A 102 27.86 3.17 -0.62
CA PHE A 102 26.95 3.72 0.37
C PHE A 102 26.78 5.22 0.15
N GLU A 103 25.54 5.62 -0.05
CA GLU A 103 25.13 7.01 -0.13
C GLU A 103 24.59 7.48 1.23
N PRO A 104 24.92 8.70 1.65
CA PRO A 104 24.45 9.23 2.91
C PRO A 104 22.95 9.57 2.85
N LEU A 105 22.16 9.12 3.83
CA LEU A 105 20.77 9.59 4.01
C LEU A 105 20.73 11.03 4.56
N PHE A 106 21.83 11.49 5.16
CA PHE A 106 21.98 12.83 5.72
C PHE A 106 23.25 13.48 5.19
N PRO A 107 23.24 14.78 4.85
CA PRO A 107 24.44 15.46 4.38
C PRO A 107 25.64 15.38 5.34
N ASP A 108 25.39 15.13 6.63
CA ASP A 108 26.41 15.07 7.68
C ASP A 108 27.01 13.67 7.94
N SER A 109 26.54 12.60 7.28
CA SER A 109 27.01 11.23 7.55
C SER A 109 28.18 10.82 6.64
N ASP A 110 29.32 10.42 7.23
CA ASP A 110 30.46 9.86 6.48
C ASP A 110 30.29 8.36 6.23
N CYS A 111 29.89 8.01 5.00
CA CYS A 111 29.68 6.62 4.57
C CYS A 111 30.92 5.95 3.97
N SER A 112 32.05 6.67 3.86
CA SER A 112 33.25 6.19 3.16
C SER A 112 34.00 5.09 3.91
N ALA A 113 33.98 5.13 5.25
CA ALA A 113 34.58 4.10 6.09
C ALA A 113 33.77 2.79 6.05
N MET A 114 32.44 2.92 6.02
CA MET A 114 31.52 1.79 5.99
C MET A 114 31.59 1.03 4.66
N SER A 115 31.74 1.75 3.53
CA SER A 115 31.86 1.13 2.20
C SER A 115 33.09 0.23 2.07
N LYS A 116 34.20 0.58 2.74
CA LYS A 116 35.42 -0.23 2.72
C LYS A 116 35.28 -1.51 3.55
N ALA A 117 34.73 -1.41 4.76
CA ALA A 117 34.58 -2.55 5.66
C ALA A 117 33.57 -3.59 5.13
N TRP A 118 32.50 -3.13 4.48
CA TRP A 118 31.40 -3.98 4.02
C TRP A 118 31.52 -4.39 2.55
N ARG A 119 32.61 -4.04 1.87
CA ARG A 119 32.70 -4.20 0.40
C ARG A 119 32.53 -5.65 -0.06
N GLY A 120 33.12 -6.61 0.65
CA GLY A 120 32.97 -8.04 0.32
C GLY A 120 31.55 -8.56 0.54
N SER A 121 30.91 -8.17 1.65
CA SER A 121 29.51 -8.52 1.93
C SER A 121 28.55 -7.89 0.92
N LEU A 122 28.80 -6.63 0.52
CA LEU A 122 28.05 -5.94 -0.52
C LEU A 122 28.25 -6.56 -1.89
N GLU A 123 29.45 -7.01 -2.23
CA GLU A 123 29.72 -7.71 -3.50
C GLU A 123 28.90 -9.00 -3.58
N SER A 124 28.93 -9.83 -2.54
CA SER A 124 28.11 -11.06 -2.50
C SER A 124 26.61 -10.76 -2.55
N LEU A 125 26.15 -9.72 -1.86
CA LEU A 125 24.74 -9.33 -1.87
C LEU A 125 24.33 -8.77 -3.23
N SER A 126 25.15 -7.92 -3.84
CA SER A 126 24.87 -7.30 -5.16
C SER A 126 24.75 -8.34 -6.26
N TRP A 127 25.62 -9.35 -6.27
CA TRP A 127 25.54 -10.47 -7.19
C TRP A 127 24.22 -11.23 -7.01
N PHE A 128 23.86 -11.52 -5.75
CA PHE A 128 22.60 -12.21 -5.47
C PHE A 128 21.39 -11.37 -5.88
N MET A 129 21.38 -10.07 -5.59
CA MET A 129 20.28 -9.19 -5.96
C MET A 129 20.09 -9.14 -7.48
N ARG A 130 21.17 -9.18 -8.26
CA ARG A 130 21.09 -9.32 -9.73
C ARG A 130 20.53 -10.67 -10.16
N TYR A 131 21.03 -11.77 -9.58
CA TYR A 131 20.48 -13.09 -9.86
C TYR A 131 18.98 -13.16 -9.51
N TRP A 132 18.61 -12.64 -8.35
CA TRP A 132 17.23 -12.60 -7.89
C TRP A 132 16.38 -11.71 -8.78
N ARG A 133 16.92 -10.57 -9.23
CA ARG A 133 16.29 -9.70 -10.22
C ARG A 133 15.95 -10.47 -11.49
N ASP A 134 16.95 -11.09 -12.09
CA ASP A 134 16.85 -11.68 -13.43
C ASP A 134 15.95 -12.93 -13.44
N ASN A 135 15.82 -13.62 -12.29
CA ASN A 135 15.01 -14.83 -12.17
C ASN A 135 13.64 -14.61 -11.52
N PHE A 136 13.47 -13.62 -10.65
CA PHE A 136 12.28 -13.49 -9.80
C PHE A 136 11.66 -12.09 -9.74
N SER A 137 12.39 -10.99 -9.98
CA SER A 137 11.84 -9.64 -9.74
C SER A 137 10.63 -9.27 -10.62
N ALA A 138 10.56 -9.78 -11.85
CA ALA A 138 9.44 -9.51 -12.76
C ALA A 138 8.11 -10.08 -12.24
N ALA A 139 8.14 -11.12 -11.41
CA ALA A 139 6.93 -11.72 -10.83
C ALA A 139 6.38 -10.94 -9.62
N TYR A 140 7.22 -10.09 -9.01
CA TYR A 140 6.91 -9.43 -7.73
C TYR A 140 6.79 -7.90 -7.83
N ASP A 141 6.90 -7.31 -9.03
CA ASP A 141 6.83 -5.86 -9.28
C ASP A 141 7.70 -5.02 -8.32
N LEU A 142 8.83 -5.58 -7.89
CA LEU A 142 9.79 -4.89 -7.03
C LEU A 142 10.61 -3.91 -7.86
N ASN A 143 10.57 -2.64 -7.46
CA ASN A 143 11.24 -1.58 -8.18
C ASN A 143 12.67 -1.37 -7.71
N ARG A 144 12.91 -1.42 -6.38
CA ARG A 144 14.20 -1.08 -5.79
C ARG A 144 14.34 -1.67 -4.39
N VAL A 145 15.56 -2.04 -4.01
CA VAL A 145 15.90 -2.58 -2.69
C VAL A 145 17.03 -1.75 -2.11
N TYR A 146 16.87 -1.35 -0.86
CA TYR A 146 17.83 -0.54 -0.13
C TYR A 146 18.32 -1.29 1.10
N LEU A 147 19.61 -1.21 1.38
CA LEU A 147 20.19 -1.64 2.66
C LEU A 147 20.60 -0.39 3.43
N ILE A 148 20.15 -0.26 4.67
CA ILE A 148 20.39 0.94 5.48
C ILE A 148 21.11 0.53 6.75
N GLY A 149 22.26 1.16 7.02
CA GLY A 149 22.99 1.00 8.27
C GLY A 149 22.24 1.65 9.42
N ASN A 150 22.02 0.90 10.51
CA ASN A 150 21.27 1.36 11.68
C ASN A 150 21.94 2.57 12.38
N GLU A 151 23.27 2.55 12.52
CA GLU A 151 24.01 3.58 13.27
C GLU A 151 24.43 4.77 12.40
N ASN A 152 24.95 4.47 11.20
CA ASN A 152 25.57 5.49 10.34
C ASN A 152 24.61 6.12 9.33
N LEU A 153 23.35 5.62 9.24
CA LEU A 153 22.32 6.11 8.33
C LEU A 153 22.81 6.21 6.88
N CYS A 154 23.65 5.25 6.51
CA CYS A 154 24.19 5.11 5.17
C CYS A 154 23.37 4.08 4.43
N MET A 155 23.01 4.38 3.19
CA MET A 155 22.12 3.57 2.36
C MET A 155 22.87 3.03 1.14
N ALA A 156 22.79 1.74 0.88
CA ALA A 156 23.22 1.13 -0.37
C ALA A 156 21.99 0.83 -1.23
N ASP A 157 22.01 1.29 -2.47
CA ASP A 157 20.95 1.09 -3.45
C ASP A 157 21.27 -0.06 -4.39
N PHE A 158 20.45 -1.11 -4.39
CA PHE A 158 20.61 -2.28 -5.25
C PHE A 158 19.74 -2.26 -6.50
N GLY A 159 19.14 -1.11 -6.85
CA GLY A 159 18.52 -0.80 -8.15
C GLY A 159 18.06 -2.00 -8.99
N LEU A 160 16.81 -2.43 -8.84
CA LEU A 160 16.26 -3.55 -9.63
C LEU A 160 15.70 -3.08 -10.98
N ARG A 161 15.15 -1.86 -11.05
CA ARG A 161 14.61 -1.23 -12.25
C ARG A 161 15.09 0.23 -12.34
N ASP A 162 15.34 0.70 -13.56
CA ASP A 162 15.61 2.12 -13.86
C ASP A 162 14.31 2.95 -13.83
N MET A 163 13.69 3.02 -12.65
CA MET A 163 12.54 3.88 -12.39
C MET A 163 13.03 5.16 -11.72
N PRO A 164 12.73 6.35 -12.29
CA PRO A 164 12.99 7.60 -11.60
C PRO A 164 12.04 7.70 -10.40
N VAL A 165 12.56 7.43 -9.22
CA VAL A 165 11.87 7.74 -7.96
C VAL A 165 12.05 9.23 -7.73
N GLU A 166 10.98 9.94 -7.34
CA GLU A 166 11.08 11.25 -6.71
C GLU A 166 11.86 11.09 -5.40
N ARG A 167 13.18 11.09 -5.56
CA ARG A 167 14.14 10.58 -4.59
C ARG A 167 14.06 11.39 -3.30
N GLU A 168 13.84 12.69 -3.39
CA GLU A 168 13.77 13.57 -2.22
C GLU A 168 12.56 13.26 -1.33
N ASP A 169 11.35 13.14 -1.89
CA ASP A 169 10.14 12.88 -1.11
C ASP A 169 10.11 11.45 -0.55
N ALA A 170 10.59 10.48 -1.33
CA ALA A 170 10.72 9.10 -0.87
C ALA A 170 11.74 8.98 0.27
N LEU A 171 12.90 9.64 0.16
CA LEU A 171 13.93 9.63 1.21
C LEU A 171 13.49 10.37 2.47
N LYS A 172 12.73 11.47 2.32
CA LYS A 172 12.14 12.18 3.47
C LYS A 172 11.12 11.33 4.21
N SER A 173 10.21 10.67 3.49
CA SER A 173 9.23 9.75 4.06
C SER A 173 9.92 8.58 4.78
N LEU A 174 10.92 7.98 4.14
CA LEU A 174 11.75 6.93 4.72
C LEU A 174 12.44 7.40 6.00
N HIS A 175 13.02 8.60 5.98
CA HIS A 175 13.69 9.21 7.13
C HIS A 175 12.75 9.30 8.35
N GLU A 176 11.55 9.86 8.17
CA GLU A 176 10.55 9.98 9.24
C GLU A 176 10.18 8.60 9.82
N ARG A 177 10.11 7.56 8.96
CA ARG A 177 9.82 6.19 9.40
C ARG A 177 10.96 5.54 10.16
N ILE A 178 12.21 5.74 9.74
CA ILE A 178 13.39 5.21 10.43
C ILE A 178 13.53 5.86 11.81
N VAL A 179 13.35 7.18 11.91
CA VAL A 179 13.40 7.88 13.20
C VAL A 179 12.30 7.38 14.13
N LYS A 180 11.07 7.20 13.62
CA LYS A 180 9.95 6.65 14.39
C LYS A 180 10.26 5.23 14.88
N TYR A 181 10.78 4.37 14.01
CA TYR A 181 11.17 3.01 14.35
C TYR A 181 12.25 2.97 15.44
N ARG A 182 13.28 3.80 15.32
CA ARG A 182 14.36 3.89 16.32
C ARG A 182 13.84 4.34 17.68
N ASN A 183 12.87 5.25 17.69
CA ASN A 183 12.28 5.76 18.92
C ASN A 183 11.20 4.83 19.51
N ALA A 184 10.79 3.78 18.80
CA ALA A 184 9.76 2.85 19.26
C ALA A 184 10.27 1.95 20.41
N PRO A 185 9.37 1.40 21.26
CA PRO A 185 9.71 0.43 22.30
C PRO A 185 10.32 -0.85 21.70
N GLN A 186 11.14 -1.57 22.48
CA GLN A 186 11.83 -2.79 22.02
C GLN A 186 10.89 -3.87 21.46
N GLU A 187 9.67 -3.97 21.98
CA GLU A 187 8.63 -4.90 21.51
C GLU A 187 8.17 -4.60 20.08
N GLU A 188 8.18 -3.33 19.66
CA GLU A 188 7.79 -2.89 18.32
C GLU A 188 8.99 -2.85 17.35
N ARG A 189 10.22 -2.82 17.86
CA ARG A 189 11.44 -2.82 17.03
C ARG A 189 11.65 -4.15 16.29
N GLY A 190 11.03 -5.25 16.68
CA GLY A 190 11.11 -6.51 15.91
C GLY A 190 10.27 -6.52 14.63
N ASN A 191 9.32 -5.58 14.48
CA ASN A 191 8.27 -5.68 13.49
C ASN A 191 8.64 -5.03 12.15
N ASN A 192 8.10 -5.61 11.08
CA ASN A 192 8.17 -5.01 9.75
C ASN A 192 7.30 -3.76 9.68
N ILE A 193 7.81 -2.70 9.06
CA ILE A 193 7.08 -1.46 8.85
C ILE A 193 6.65 -1.40 7.40
N PHE A 194 5.37 -1.07 7.17
CA PHE A 194 4.80 -0.89 5.84
C PHE A 194 4.22 0.52 5.71
N TRP A 195 4.43 1.16 4.57
CA TRP A 195 3.80 2.44 4.26
C TRP A 195 3.61 2.63 2.77
N ILE A 196 2.71 3.54 2.42
CA ILE A 196 2.42 3.91 1.04
C ILE A 196 2.77 5.39 0.85
N SER A 197 3.49 5.71 -0.22
CA SER A 197 3.64 7.10 -0.69
C SER A 197 2.79 7.33 -1.93
N GLN A 198 2.45 8.60 -2.18
CA GLN A 198 1.84 8.99 -3.44
C GLN A 198 2.83 8.76 -4.58
N GLY A 199 2.32 8.25 -5.70
CA GLY A 199 3.08 8.09 -6.93
C GLY A 199 2.86 9.27 -7.87
N PRO A 200 3.50 9.28 -9.05
CA PRO A 200 3.45 10.40 -10.00
C PRO A 200 2.07 10.56 -10.68
N ARG A 201 1.13 9.64 -10.47
CA ARG A 201 -0.21 9.66 -11.08
C ARG A 201 -1.27 9.48 -10.00
N MET A 202 -2.38 10.21 -10.13
CA MET A 202 -3.55 10.04 -9.27
C MET A 202 -4.06 8.59 -9.33
N GLY A 203 -4.28 8.00 -8.16
CA GLY A 203 -4.71 6.60 -8.02
C GLY A 203 -3.57 5.56 -8.04
N VAL A 204 -2.32 5.97 -8.19
CA VAL A 204 -1.14 5.07 -8.13
C VAL A 204 -0.23 5.52 -6.98
N GLY A 205 0.24 4.57 -6.17
CA GLY A 205 1.16 4.81 -5.06
C GLY A 205 2.31 3.82 -5.03
N TYR A 206 3.39 4.18 -4.35
CA TYR A 206 4.49 3.28 -4.08
C TYR A 206 4.30 2.63 -2.72
N PHE A 207 4.39 1.31 -2.67
CA PHE A 207 4.37 0.54 -1.43
C PHE A 207 5.80 0.27 -0.99
N TYR A 208 6.10 0.61 0.27
CA TYR A 208 7.39 0.37 0.88
C TYR A 208 7.25 -0.56 2.08
N ALA A 209 8.25 -1.43 2.22
CA ALA A 209 8.41 -2.33 3.34
C ALA A 209 9.83 -2.19 3.91
N LEU A 210 9.93 -2.10 5.23
CA LEU A 210 11.20 -2.03 5.96
C LEU A 210 11.24 -3.14 7.00
N THR A 211 12.33 -3.89 6.99
CA THR A 211 12.53 -5.05 7.87
C THR A 211 13.91 -4.97 8.52
N PRO A 212 14.01 -5.18 9.84
CA PRO A 212 15.30 -5.28 10.49
C PRO A 212 16.01 -6.58 10.12
N VAL A 213 17.29 -6.42 9.79
CA VAL A 213 18.26 -7.49 9.51
C VAL A 213 19.25 -7.50 10.68
N TYR A 214 19.46 -8.67 11.27
CA TYR A 214 20.41 -8.83 12.37
C TYR A 214 21.66 -9.55 11.88
N LEU A 215 22.84 -9.06 12.28
CA LEU A 215 24.14 -9.64 11.96
C LEU A 215 24.82 -10.17 13.22
#